data_AF-A0A199UEP0-F1
#
_entry.id   AF-A0A199UEP0-F1
#
_cell.length_a   1.000
_cell.length_b   1.000
_cell.length_c   1.000
_cell.angle_alpha   90.00
_cell.angle_beta   90.00
_cell.angle_gamma   90.00
#
_symmetry.space_group_name_H-M   'P 1'
#
loop_
_entity.id
_entity.type
_entity.pdbx_description
1 polymer ?
#
loop_
_entity_poly.entity_id
_entity_poly.type
_entity_poly.pdbx_seq_one_letter_code
_entity_poly.pdbx_strand_id
1 'polypeptide(L)'
;MVLTKVLVKVTIERSLLPVHLVVAPEMTAGELIRQAVDAYSKEGTRPLLTTADPKAYDLHYSQYTLQSMYMHHRLLFFSFFFFFFFFF
;
A
#
# COMPACT_ATOMS: atom_id res chain seq x y z
N MET A 1 -21.74 -1.97 15.38
CA MET A 1 -20.93 -2.86 14.53
C MET A 1 -19.51 -2.35 14.56
N VAL A 2 -18.55 -3.14 15.05
CA VAL A 2 -17.12 -2.81 14.97
C VAL A 2 -16.67 -3.18 13.55
N LEU A 3 -16.05 -2.23 12.84
CA LEU A 3 -15.43 -2.52 11.55
C LEU A 3 -14.21 -3.39 11.80
N THR A 4 -14.28 -4.69 11.50
CA THR A 4 -13.21 -5.64 11.82
C THR A 4 -12.19 -5.79 10.70
N LYS A 5 -12.57 -5.45 9.46
CA LYS A 5 -11.72 -5.55 8.27
C LYS A 5 -12.11 -4.49 7.25
N VAL A 6 -11.12 -3.97 6.53
CA VAL A 6 -11.27 -2.95 5.49
C VAL A 6 -10.64 -3.45 4.21
N LEU A 7 -11.31 -3.24 3.07
CA LEU A 7 -10.73 -3.45 1.75
C LEU A 7 -9.96 -2.19 1.33
N VAL A 8 -8.70 -2.37 0.96
CA VAL A 8 -7.77 -1.32 0.57
C VAL A 8 -7.27 -1.59 -0.84
N LYS A 9 -7.28 -0.58 -1.69
CA LYS A 9 -6.64 -0.67 -3.02
C LYS A 9 -5.31 0.06 -2.95
N VAL A 10 -4.26 -0.65 -3.32
CA VAL A 10 -2.91 -0.11 -3.34
C VAL A 10 -2.44 -0.10 -4.79
N THR A 11 -2.20 1.08 -5.31
CA THR A 11 -1.68 1.29 -6.66
C THR A 11 -0.16 1.37 -6.57
N ILE A 12 0.52 0.63 -7.44
CA ILE A 12 1.97 0.70 -7.59
C ILE A 12 2.31 1.62 -8.76
N GLU A 13 3.32 2.46 -8.61
CA GLU A 13 3.76 3.34 -9.69
C GLU A 13 3.97 2.55 -10.99
N ARG A 14 3.44 3.11 -12.09
CA ARG A 14 3.49 2.54 -13.44
C ARG A 14 2.82 1.17 -13.59
N SER A 15 2.14 0.65 -12.56
CA SER A 15 1.34 -0.56 -12.70
C SER A 15 -0.08 -0.24 -13.17
N LEU A 16 -0.60 -1.08 -14.05
CA LEU A 16 -1.93 -0.91 -14.64
C LEU A 16 -3.07 -1.29 -13.69
N LEU A 17 -2.81 -2.20 -12.75
CA LEU A 17 -3.83 -2.75 -11.86
C LEU A 17 -3.42 -2.57 -10.40
N PRO A 18 -4.35 -2.14 -9.53
CA PRO A 18 -4.09 -2.05 -8.10
C PRO A 18 -4.17 -3.42 -7.43
N VAL A 19 -3.38 -3.59 -6.38
CA VAL A 19 -3.47 -4.72 -5.46
C VAL A 19 -4.61 -4.48 -4.49
N HIS A 20 -5.44 -5.49 -4.25
CA HIS A 20 -6.55 -5.41 -3.31
C HIS A 20 -6.20 -6.19 -2.04
N LEU A 21 -6.18 -5.51 -0.90
CA LEU A 21 -5.84 -6.09 0.40
C LEU A 21 -6.99 -5.94 1.39
N VAL A 22 -7.25 -6.99 2.16
CA VAL A 22 -8.20 -6.94 3.29
C VAL A 22 -7.39 -6.87 4.57
N VAL A 23 -7.46 -5.75 5.28
CA VAL A 23 -6.60 -5.46 6.43
C VAL A 23 -7.42 -5.06 7.67
N ALA A 24 -6.80 -5.16 8.85
CA ALA A 24 -7.39 -4.63 10.07
C ALA A 24 -7.29 -3.09 10.08
N PRO A 25 -8.28 -2.36 10.63
CA PRO A 25 -8.24 -0.91 10.72
C PRO A 25 -7.01 -0.37 11.48
N GLU A 26 -6.47 -1.15 12.41
CA GLU A 26 -5.39 -0.76 13.30
C GLU A 26 -3.99 -0.98 12.71
N MET A 27 -3.92 -1.52 11.48
CA MET A 27 -2.68 -1.83 10.78
C MET A 27 -1.82 -0.58 10.55
N THR A 28 -0.51 -0.75 10.66
CA THR A 28 0.46 0.30 10.37
C THR A 28 0.71 0.44 8.87
N ALA A 29 1.20 1.61 8.45
CA ALA A 29 1.62 1.81 7.07
C ALA A 29 2.64 0.75 6.64
N GLY A 30 3.71 0.52 7.41
CA GLY A 30 4.75 -0.46 7.06
C GLY A 30 4.25 -1.91 6.90
N GLU A 31 3.26 -2.32 7.70
CA GLU A 31 2.62 -3.62 7.53
C GLU A 31 1.80 -3.71 6.23
N LEU A 32 1.11 -2.63 5.85
CA LEU A 32 0.40 -2.55 4.57
C LEU A 32 1.39 -2.60 3.40
N ILE A 33 2.52 -1.89 3.49
CA ILE A 33 3.58 -1.94 2.47
C ILE A 33 4.09 -3.35 2.28
N ARG A 34 4.45 -4.02 3.37
CA ARG A 34 4.92 -5.40 3.32
C ARG A 34 3.91 -6.33 2.64
N GLN A 35 2.64 -6.25 3.03
CA GLN A 35 1.61 -7.11 2.42
C GLN A 35 1.36 -6.78 0.95
N ALA A 36 1.41 -5.51 0.56
CA ALA A 36 1.23 -5.11 -0.83
C ALA A 36 2.39 -5.58 -1.72
N VAL A 37 3.63 -5.42 -1.27
CA VAL A 37 4.83 -5.90 -1.97
C VAL A 37 4.80 -7.43 -2.12
N ASP A 38 4.45 -8.15 -1.05
CA ASP A 38 4.31 -9.61 -1.06
C ASP A 38 3.22 -10.06 -2.07
N ALA A 39 2.05 -9.40 -2.05
CA ALA A 39 0.93 -9.74 -2.93
C ALA A 39 1.25 -9.44 -4.40
N TYR A 40 1.77 -8.25 -4.68
CA TYR A 40 2.15 -7.85 -6.04
C TYR A 40 3.22 -8.75 -6.64
N SER A 41 4.23 -9.11 -5.83
CA SER A 41 5.29 -10.01 -6.27
C SER A 41 4.76 -11.41 -6.62
N LYS A 42 3.75 -11.89 -5.88
CA LYS A 42 3.10 -13.18 -6.15
C LYS A 42 2.21 -13.15 -7.39
N GLU A 43 1.52 -12.04 -7.64
CA GLU A 43 0.68 -11.87 -8.84
C GLU A 43 1.51 -11.76 -10.13
N GLY A 44 2.81 -11.43 -10.03
CA GLY A 44 3.72 -11.34 -11.18
C GLY A 44 3.39 -10.18 -12.12
N THR A 45 2.64 -9.20 -11.61
CA THR A 45 2.12 -8.03 -12.34
C THR A 45 3.29 -7.15 -12.83
N ARG A 46 3.06 -6.42 -13.92
CA ARG A 46 4.06 -5.51 -14.50
C ARG A 46 3.80 -4.05 -14.05
N PRO A 47 4.86 -3.25 -13.84
CA PRO A 47 6.29 -3.60 -13.93
C PRO A 47 6.74 -4.53 -12.79
N LEU A 48 7.75 -5.36 -13.04
CA LEU A 48 8.34 -6.15 -11.96
C LEU A 48 8.97 -5.20 -10.94
N LEU A 49 8.77 -5.48 -9.65
CA LEU A 49 9.43 -4.74 -8.58
C LEU A 49 10.95 -4.98 -8.68
N THR A 50 11.74 -3.91 -8.53
CA THR A 50 13.20 -4.01 -8.52
C THR A 50 13.73 -4.66 -7.24
N THR A 51 12.95 -4.61 -6.15
CA THR A 51 13.27 -5.24 -4.86
C THR A 51 11.99 -5.71 -4.19
N ALA A 52 12.07 -6.74 -3.34
CA ALA A 52 10.96 -7.16 -2.49
C ALA A 52 11.09 -6.61 -1.04
N ASP A 53 12.11 -5.79 -0.77
CA ASP A 53 12.29 -5.16 0.55
C ASP A 53 11.24 -4.06 0.77
N PRO A 54 10.31 -4.20 1.73
CA PRO A 54 9.29 -3.18 2.02
C PRO A 54 9.88 -1.82 2.40
N LYS A 55 11.12 -1.76 2.90
CA LYS A 55 11.77 -0.50 3.29
C LYS A 55 12.19 0.36 2.10
N ALA A 56 12.22 -0.21 0.89
CA ALA A 56 12.51 0.53 -0.34
C ALA A 56 11.29 1.32 -0.86
N TYR A 57 10.18 1.30 -0.13
CA TYR A 57 8.89 1.81 -0.55
C TYR A 57 8.31 2.76 0.48
N ASP A 58 7.71 3.84 -0.02
CA ASP A 58 6.92 4.78 0.78
C ASP A 58 5.46 4.73 0.37
N LEU A 59 4.56 4.89 1.36
CA LEU A 59 3.13 4.91 1.14
C LEU A 59 2.62 6.35 1.06
N HIS A 60 2.10 6.75 -0.10
CA HIS A 60 1.56 8.09 -0.32
C HIS A 60 0.03 8.10 -0.31
N TYR A 61 -0.56 9.20 0.19
CA TYR A 61 -2.02 9.38 0.23
C TYR A 61 -2.65 9.56 -1.17
N SER A 62 -1.87 10.06 -2.13
CA SER A 62 -2.33 10.30 -3.50
C SER A 62 -1.15 10.31 -4.45
N GLN A 63 -1.39 9.88 -5.70
CA GLN A 63 -0.42 9.97 -6.80
C GLN A 63 -0.03 11.42 -7.15
N TYR A 64 -0.82 12.41 -6.73
CA TYR A 64 -0.57 13.83 -7.02
C TYR A 64 0.15 14.58 -5.90
N THR A 65 0.30 13.96 -4.72
CA THR A 65 0.92 14.59 -3.55
C THR A 65 2.00 13.67 -3.00
N LEU A 66 3.24 14.14 -2.98
CA LEU A 66 4.39 13.38 -2.43
C LEU A 66 4.41 13.32 -0.89
N GLN A 67 3.26 13.50 -0.23
CA GLN A 67 3.16 13.38 1.21
C GLN A 67 3.20 11.89 1.59
N SER A 68 4.37 11.43 2.04
CA SER A 68 4.57 10.07 2.57
C SER A 68 3.94 9.93 3.96
N MET A 69 3.31 8.79 4.21
CA MET A 69 2.90 8.41 5.55
C MET A 69 4.03 7.66 6.24
N TYR A 70 4.36 8.10 7.45
CA TYR A 70 5.39 7.47 8.25
C TYR A 70 5.05 6.00 8.54
N MET A 71 6.02 5.10 8.39
CA MET A 71 5.86 3.63 8.53
C MET A 71 5.15 3.19 9.82
N HIS A 72 5.35 3.90 10.92
CA HIS A 72 4.75 3.60 12.23
C HIS A 72 3.37 4.24 12.46
N HIS A 73 2.87 5.05 11.52
CA HIS A 73 1.58 5.70 11.67
C HIS A 73 0.46 4.66 11.51
N ARG A 74 -0.49 4.62 12.46
CA ARG A 74 -1.70 3.83 12.32
C ARG A 74 -2.54 4.39 11.18
N LEU A 75 -3.03 3.52 10.31
CA LEU A 75 -3.88 3.92 9.21
C LEU A 75 -5.26 4.28 9.78
N LEU A 76 -5.53 5.57 10.02
CA LEU A 76 -6.90 6.02 10.18
C LEU A 76 -7.54 5.90 8.79
N PHE A 77 -8.17 4.75 8.49
CA PHE A 77 -8.82 4.46 7.22
C PHE A 77 -10.02 5.39 7.01
N PHE A 78 -9.73 6.63 6.65
CA PHE A 78 -10.69 7.68 6.35
C PHE A 78 -11.20 7.50 4.93
N SER A 79 -11.90 6.40 4.65
CA SER A 79 -12.63 6.17 3.38
C SER A 79 -11.85 6.56 2.10
N PHE A 80 -10.52 6.51 2.11
CA PHE A 80 -9.69 6.84 0.96
C PHE A 80 -8.94 5.58 0.57
N PHE A 81 -9.42 5.01 -0.53
CA PHE A 81 -9.16 3.64 -0.96
C PHE A 81 -7.94 3.51 -1.85
N PHE A 82 -7.09 4.54 -1.96
CA PHE A 82 -5.99 4.58 -2.90
C PHE A 82 -4.72 5.03 -2.20
N PHE A 83 -3.73 4.13 -2.19
CA PHE A 83 -2.37 4.46 -1.78
C PHE A 83 -1.42 4.21 -2.94
N PHE A 84 -0.32 4.97 -2.97
CA PHE A 84 0.66 4.91 -4.07
C PHE A 84 2.06 4.59 -3.54
N PHE A 85 2.78 3.71 -4.23
CA PHE A 85 4.20 3.41 -3.97
C PHE A 85 5.12 4.15 -4.92
N PHE A 86 6.12 4.87 -4.40
CA PHE A 86 7.24 5.42 -5.17
C PHE A 86 8.53 4.64 -4.91
N PHE A 87 9.37 4.53 -5.94
CA PHE A 87 10.77 4.14 -5.83
C PHE A 87 11.64 5.41 -5.87
N PHE A 88 12.54 5.59 -4.90
CA PHE A 88 13.62 6.59 -4.97
C PHE A 88 14.98 5.92 -5.13
#